data_AF-A0A401T251-F1
#
_entry.id   AF-A0A401T251-F1
#
_cell.length_a   1.000
_cell.length_b   1.000
_cell.length_c   1.000
_cell.angle_alpha   90.00
_cell.angle_beta   90.00
_cell.angle_gamma   90.00
#
_symmetry.space_group_name_H-M   'P 1'
#
loop_
_entity.id
_entity.type
_entity.pdbx_description
1 polymer ?
#
loop_
_entity_poly.entity_id
_entity_poly.type
_entity_poly.pdbx_seq_one_letter_code
_entity_poly.pdbx_strand_id
1 'polypeptide(L)'
;MAANGSGTKPCSGVAKTSVELDFRSGARIEDLNRLIREFSRQDQREYDDHRALEIHTAKDFIFSMLGMVQKLDQKLPVANEYLLLSGGVREGVVDMDLEELSVYVRGTDYDMDFTLLVPALKLHDRNQPVTLDMRHSALCHSWLSLRLFDEGTINKWKDCCTIVDHINGGTNYFFSPTRVADWFHDAITMVLAEIQKKPQRGMPKVEKVERNGMVISIVLAVGSSRMLYDVIPVVSFKGWPAVAQSWLMENHFWDGKITEEEVISGFYLVPASSLNGKRENEWRLSFARSEVQLKKCISSSLMQAYQACKAIIMKLLSRPKAISPYHLRSMMLWACDRLPATFLAQEEYAADFLLGLIDDLQHCLLNRSCPNYFIPQCNMFEHLSDEAAVLHARKLSSVRSDPTEHLRTAIEHAKAANRLSQDVHRRGSGSGTPSPSSDTGSGDNRQPDDRLAKKLQQLVTENPGKSISVFINPDDVTRPHFRIDDKFF
;
A
#
# COMPACT_ATOMS: atom_id res chain seq x y z
N MET A 1 -22.60 78.04 10.31
CA MET A 1 -22.35 77.16 9.15
C MET A 1 -22.05 75.79 9.73
N ALA A 2 -22.98 74.82 9.82
CA ALA A 2 -23.56 74.02 8.73
C ALA A 2 -22.45 73.41 7.84
N ALA A 3 -22.37 72.13 7.50
CA ALA A 3 -23.13 70.93 7.85
C ALA A 3 -22.31 69.68 7.44
N ASN A 4 -22.69 68.53 7.99
CA ASN A 4 -22.48 67.13 7.56
C ASN A 4 -21.75 66.83 6.24
N GLY A 5 -20.72 65.99 6.34
CA GLY A 5 -20.22 65.13 5.25
C GLY A 5 -20.43 63.67 5.61
N SER A 6 -21.43 63.06 4.99
CA SER A 6 -22.01 61.73 5.22
C SER A 6 -21.03 60.57 5.08
N GLY A 7 -21.13 59.63 6.03
CA GLY A 7 -20.51 58.32 5.95
C GLY A 7 -21.05 57.50 4.78
N THR A 8 -20.15 57.05 3.92
CA THR A 8 -20.38 55.93 3.03
C THR A 8 -20.05 54.65 3.78
N LYS A 9 -21.09 53.97 4.26
CA LYS A 9 -21.00 52.55 4.61
C LYS A 9 -20.52 51.79 3.36
N PRO A 10 -19.58 50.85 3.47
CA PRO A 10 -19.40 49.86 2.42
C PRO A 10 -20.73 49.10 2.32
N CYS A 11 -21.34 49.08 1.13
CA CYS A 11 -22.35 48.08 0.85
C CYS A 11 -21.71 46.72 1.13
N SER A 12 -22.20 46.05 2.17
CA SER A 12 -22.01 44.62 2.35
C SER A 12 -22.63 43.95 1.12
N GLY A 13 -21.82 43.78 0.09
CA GLY A 13 -22.13 42.85 -0.99
C GLY A 13 -22.33 41.52 -0.31
N VAL A 14 -23.58 41.08 -0.20
CA VAL A 14 -23.89 39.68 0.01
C VAL A 14 -23.21 38.97 -1.15
N ALA A 15 -22.03 38.41 -0.91
CA ALA A 15 -21.41 37.48 -1.82
C ALA A 15 -22.44 36.37 -1.99
N LYS A 16 -23.19 36.42 -3.11
CA LYS A 16 -23.97 35.28 -3.55
C LYS A 16 -22.95 34.17 -3.71
N THR A 17 -22.91 33.23 -2.76
CA THR A 17 -22.23 31.96 -2.93
C THR A 17 -22.83 31.34 -4.17
N SER A 18 -22.16 31.52 -5.30
CA SER A 18 -22.55 30.89 -6.56
C SER A 18 -22.53 29.39 -6.31
N VAL A 19 -23.67 28.74 -6.51
CA VAL A 19 -23.73 27.28 -6.41
C VAL A 19 -22.82 26.72 -7.48
N GLU A 20 -21.69 26.16 -7.05
CA GLU A 20 -20.72 25.55 -7.95
C GLU A 20 -21.23 24.17 -8.36
N LEU A 21 -21.42 24.01 -9.67
CA LEU A 21 -21.93 22.80 -10.29
C LEU A 21 -20.86 22.20 -11.17
N ASP A 22 -20.68 20.89 -11.10
CA ASP A 22 -19.98 20.16 -12.14
C ASP A 22 -20.81 20.18 -13.42
N PHE A 23 -20.24 20.74 -14.49
CA PHE A 23 -20.94 20.90 -15.76
C PHE A 23 -21.39 19.58 -16.38
N ARG A 24 -20.61 18.50 -16.23
CA ARG A 24 -20.89 17.22 -16.90
C ARG A 24 -22.01 16.43 -16.25
N SER A 25 -22.09 16.41 -14.92
CA SER A 25 -23.09 15.63 -14.17
C SER A 25 -24.24 16.47 -13.62
N GLY A 26 -24.08 17.80 -13.54
CA GLY A 26 -25.01 18.68 -12.82
C GLY A 26 -24.95 18.53 -11.30
N ALA A 27 -23.99 17.77 -10.76
CA ALA A 27 -23.82 17.62 -9.31
C ALA A 27 -23.28 18.92 -8.68
N ARG A 28 -23.75 19.25 -7.48
CA ARG A 28 -23.16 20.34 -6.68
C ARG A 28 -21.81 19.89 -6.13
N ILE A 29 -20.76 20.68 -6.34
CA ILE A 29 -19.41 20.40 -5.84
C ILE A 29 -19.41 20.23 -4.32
N GLU A 30 -20.19 21.06 -3.61
CA GLU A 30 -20.37 20.95 -2.16
C GLU A 30 -20.98 19.60 -1.71
N ASP A 31 -21.94 19.06 -2.48
CA ASP A 31 -22.56 17.77 -2.17
C ASP A 31 -21.56 16.62 -2.36
N LEU A 32 -20.76 16.68 -3.42
CA LEU A 32 -19.69 15.70 -3.68
C LEU A 32 -18.63 15.74 -2.57
N ASN A 33 -18.16 16.93 -2.18
CA ASN A 33 -17.24 17.10 -1.07
C ASN A 33 -17.78 16.54 0.26
N ARG A 34 -19.08 16.72 0.52
CA ARG A 34 -19.73 16.12 1.71
C ARG A 34 -19.74 14.59 1.62
N LEU A 35 -20.06 14.02 0.47
CA LEU A 35 -20.07 12.56 0.27
C LEU A 35 -18.66 11.96 0.36
N ILE A 36 -17.63 12.62 -0.18
CA ILE A 36 -16.24 12.17 -0.09
C ILE A 36 -15.76 12.16 1.37
N ARG A 37 -16.09 13.20 2.15
CA ARG A 37 -15.78 13.22 3.59
C ARG A 37 -16.52 12.12 4.35
N GLU A 38 -17.78 11.87 4.02
CA GLU A 38 -18.53 10.77 4.62
C GLU A 38 -17.94 9.41 4.26
N PHE A 39 -17.60 9.19 2.98
CA PHE A 39 -16.90 7.98 2.54
C PHE A 39 -15.60 7.79 3.32
N SER A 40 -14.79 8.84 3.42
CA SER A 40 -13.52 8.81 4.12
C SER A 40 -13.70 8.42 5.58
N ARG A 41 -14.72 8.95 6.27
CA ARG A 41 -15.04 8.57 7.65
C ARG A 41 -15.41 7.09 7.79
N GLN A 42 -16.08 6.51 6.80
CA GLN A 42 -16.46 5.09 6.82
C GLN A 42 -15.28 4.19 6.44
N ASP A 43 -14.42 4.61 5.52
CA ASP A 43 -13.28 3.82 5.08
C ASP A 43 -12.10 3.88 6.05
N GLN A 44 -11.95 5.02 6.75
CA GLN A 44 -10.89 5.27 7.72
C GLN A 44 -10.89 4.20 8.81
N ARG A 45 -9.71 3.61 9.02
CA ARG A 45 -9.48 2.62 10.07
C ARG A 45 -9.35 3.36 11.39
N GLU A 46 -10.20 3.05 12.37
CA GLU A 46 -9.98 3.51 13.73
C GLU A 46 -8.73 2.82 14.29
N TYR A 47 -7.69 3.61 14.60
CA TYR A 47 -6.48 3.18 15.27
C TYR A 47 -6.52 3.67 16.71
N ASP A 48 -7.21 2.94 17.58
CA ASP A 48 -7.09 3.15 19.01
C ASP A 48 -5.80 2.52 19.56
N ASP A 49 -5.45 2.84 20.80
CA ASP A 49 -4.23 2.35 21.44
C ASP A 49 -4.19 0.81 21.54
N HIS A 50 -5.36 0.18 21.64
CA HIS A 50 -5.47 -1.28 21.69
C HIS A 50 -5.10 -1.92 20.35
N ARG A 51 -5.68 -1.44 19.24
CA ARG A 51 -5.34 -1.88 17.89
C ARG A 51 -3.89 -1.59 17.54
N ALA A 52 -3.37 -0.44 17.96
CA ALA A 52 -1.95 -0.12 17.80
C ALA A 52 -1.04 -1.19 18.45
N LEU A 53 -1.36 -1.62 19.67
CA LEU A 53 -0.64 -2.71 20.35
C LEU A 53 -0.79 -4.06 19.64
N GLU A 54 -2.00 -4.40 19.17
CA GLU A 54 -2.24 -5.63 18.40
C GLU A 54 -1.39 -5.65 17.11
N ILE A 55 -1.30 -4.51 16.40
CA ILE A 55 -0.53 -4.38 15.15
C ILE A 55 0.95 -4.55 15.43
N HIS A 56 1.45 -3.92 16.50
CA HIS A 56 2.83 -4.08 16.93
C HIS A 56 3.15 -5.55 17.24
N THR A 57 2.26 -6.23 17.95
CA THR A 57 2.42 -7.65 18.31
C THR A 57 2.45 -8.55 17.07
N ALA A 58 1.58 -8.29 16.08
CA ALA A 58 1.59 -9.03 14.81
C ALA A 58 2.88 -8.80 14.01
N LYS A 59 3.34 -7.54 13.93
CA LYS A 59 4.61 -7.17 13.27
C LYS A 59 5.79 -7.91 13.88
N ASP A 60 5.91 -7.88 15.20
CA ASP A 60 7.02 -8.54 15.91
C ASP A 60 7.01 -10.05 15.69
N PHE A 61 5.83 -10.65 15.65
CA PHE A 61 5.68 -12.06 15.31
C PHE A 61 6.19 -12.38 13.89
N ILE A 62 5.79 -11.60 12.88
CA ILE A 62 6.26 -11.79 11.50
C ILE A 62 7.80 -11.60 11.43
N PHE A 63 8.35 -10.59 12.09
CA PHE A 63 9.80 -10.33 12.06
C PHE A 63 10.60 -11.42 12.79
N SER A 64 10.08 -11.92 13.92
CA SER A 64 10.65 -13.07 14.63
C SER A 64 10.61 -14.34 13.78
N MET A 65 9.49 -14.58 13.08
CA MET A 65 9.34 -15.67 12.12
C MET A 65 10.38 -15.58 11.00
N LEU A 66 10.56 -14.41 10.39
CA LEU A 66 11.59 -14.21 9.37
C LEU A 66 13.01 -14.37 9.93
N GLY A 67 13.24 -14.00 11.19
CA GLY A 67 14.49 -14.29 11.89
C GLY A 67 14.74 -15.79 12.10
N MET A 68 13.70 -16.61 12.23
CA MET A 68 13.82 -18.07 12.24
C MET A 68 14.01 -18.64 10.83
N VAL A 69 13.35 -18.09 9.81
CA VAL A 69 13.58 -18.44 8.40
C VAL A 69 15.05 -18.22 8.03
N GLN A 70 15.62 -17.07 8.43
CA GLN A 70 17.04 -16.77 8.25
C GLN A 70 17.96 -17.84 8.87
N LYS A 71 17.57 -18.42 10.02
CA LYS A 71 18.38 -19.43 10.71
C LYS A 71 18.28 -20.83 10.10
N LEU A 72 17.28 -21.12 9.26
CA LEU A 72 17.10 -22.44 8.65
C LEU A 72 18.27 -22.81 7.72
N ASP A 73 18.62 -21.91 6.81
CA ASP A 73 19.62 -22.16 5.77
C ASP A 73 20.52 -20.96 5.47
N GLN A 74 20.38 -19.86 6.22
CA GLN A 74 21.20 -18.65 6.08
C GLN A 74 21.13 -17.98 4.69
N LYS A 75 20.05 -18.23 3.94
CA LYS A 75 19.84 -17.54 2.65
C LYS A 75 19.48 -16.07 2.83
N LEU A 76 18.55 -15.75 3.74
CA LEU A 76 18.21 -14.35 4.03
C LEU A 76 19.41 -13.60 4.66
N PRO A 77 19.56 -12.29 4.40
CA PRO A 77 20.50 -11.44 5.11
C PRO A 77 20.30 -11.48 6.64
N VAL A 78 21.40 -11.50 7.40
CA VAL A 78 21.37 -11.46 8.88
C VAL A 78 20.78 -10.12 9.37
N ALA A 79 21.28 -9.00 8.82
CA ALA A 79 20.73 -7.68 9.05
C ALA A 79 19.87 -7.28 7.85
N ASN A 80 18.58 -7.59 7.93
CA ASN A 80 17.63 -7.35 6.85
C ASN A 80 16.82 -6.06 7.07
N GLU A 81 16.62 -5.30 5.99
CA GLU A 81 15.86 -4.04 5.98
C GLU A 81 14.51 -4.28 5.32
N TYR A 82 13.54 -4.70 6.12
CA TYR A 82 12.19 -4.94 5.64
C TYR A 82 11.47 -3.61 5.35
N LEU A 83 10.68 -3.58 4.27
CA LEU A 83 9.75 -2.49 4.02
C LEU A 83 8.32 -2.99 4.30
N LEU A 84 7.75 -2.55 5.42
CA LEU A 84 6.37 -2.82 5.79
C LEU A 84 5.49 -1.65 5.33
N LEU A 85 4.58 -1.94 4.40
CA LEU A 85 3.63 -1.00 3.83
C LEU A 85 2.24 -1.31 4.38
N SER A 86 1.46 -0.29 4.70
CA SER A 86 0.05 -0.50 5.01
C SER A 86 -0.79 -0.58 3.73
N GLY A 87 -1.76 -1.48 3.74
CA GLY A 87 -2.48 -1.92 2.56
C GLY A 87 -1.85 -3.17 1.95
N GLY A 88 -2.70 -4.08 1.47
CA GLY A 88 -2.28 -5.30 0.78
C GLY A 88 -1.91 -5.04 -0.67
N VAL A 89 -1.37 -6.06 -1.32
CA VAL A 89 -1.04 -6.04 -2.76
C VAL A 89 -2.31 -5.78 -3.59
N ARG A 90 -3.44 -6.31 -3.11
CA ARG A 90 -4.78 -6.15 -3.71
C ARG A 90 -5.26 -4.70 -3.76
N GLU A 91 -4.68 -3.83 -2.94
CA GLU A 91 -4.99 -2.39 -2.88
C GLU A 91 -4.06 -1.55 -3.77
N GLY A 92 -3.17 -2.19 -4.55
CA GLY A 92 -2.23 -1.53 -5.46
C GLY A 92 -1.13 -0.77 -4.73
N VAL A 93 -0.70 -1.27 -3.56
CA VAL A 93 0.42 -0.71 -2.79
C VAL A 93 1.77 -1.02 -3.44
N VAL A 94 1.83 -2.13 -4.19
CA VAL A 94 2.98 -2.52 -5.02
C VAL A 94 2.43 -2.99 -6.36
N ASP A 95 3.10 -2.63 -7.45
CA ASP A 95 2.74 -3.10 -8.79
C ASP A 95 3.07 -4.59 -8.96
N MET A 96 2.04 -5.43 -8.81
CA MET A 96 2.15 -6.89 -8.86
C MET A 96 0.96 -7.47 -9.62
N ASP A 97 1.15 -8.68 -10.14
CA ASP A 97 0.11 -9.39 -10.89
C ASP A 97 -0.99 -9.88 -9.93
N LEU A 98 -2.23 -9.41 -10.15
CA LEU A 98 -3.35 -9.66 -9.24
C LEU A 98 -4.22 -10.88 -9.62
N GLU A 99 -3.90 -11.58 -10.71
CA GLU A 99 -4.73 -12.69 -11.23
C GLU A 99 -4.58 -13.97 -10.39
N GLU A 100 -3.41 -14.19 -9.82
CA GLU A 100 -3.07 -15.37 -9.02
C GLU A 100 -3.41 -15.22 -7.53
N LEU A 101 -4.02 -14.09 -7.14
CA LEU A 101 -4.32 -13.78 -5.73
C LEU A 101 -5.68 -14.33 -5.29
N SER A 102 -5.69 -15.08 -4.18
CA SER A 102 -6.92 -15.43 -3.45
C SER A 102 -7.76 -14.20 -3.15
N VAL A 103 -9.09 -14.38 -3.22
CA VAL A 103 -10.08 -13.36 -2.85
C VAL A 103 -10.19 -13.33 -1.33
N TYR A 104 -9.88 -12.19 -0.74
CA TYR A 104 -10.13 -11.89 0.67
C TYR A 104 -11.07 -10.71 0.78
N VAL A 105 -12.00 -10.77 1.72
CA VAL A 105 -13.03 -9.75 1.95
C VAL A 105 -12.76 -9.06 3.28
N ARG A 106 -12.52 -7.75 3.23
CA ARG A 106 -12.39 -6.92 4.43
C ARG A 106 -13.60 -7.08 5.34
N GLY A 107 -13.33 -7.22 6.63
CA GLY A 107 -14.27 -7.49 7.70
C GLY A 107 -14.73 -8.94 7.84
N THR A 108 -14.69 -9.73 6.76
CA THR A 108 -14.94 -11.18 6.85
C THR A 108 -13.67 -11.98 7.09
N ASP A 109 -12.59 -11.69 6.37
CA ASP A 109 -11.33 -12.44 6.47
C ASP A 109 -10.25 -11.70 7.25
N TYR A 110 -10.21 -10.38 7.12
CA TYR A 110 -9.23 -9.52 7.78
C TYR A 110 -9.83 -8.15 8.08
N ASP A 111 -9.31 -7.48 9.10
CA ASP A 111 -9.69 -6.12 9.47
C ASP A 111 -8.66 -5.10 8.97
N MET A 112 -7.41 -5.55 8.86
CA MET A 112 -6.27 -4.77 8.39
C MET A 112 -5.38 -5.59 7.47
N ASP A 113 -4.75 -4.93 6.51
CA ASP A 113 -3.83 -5.56 5.59
C ASP A 113 -2.52 -4.76 5.47
N PHE A 114 -1.46 -5.50 5.18
CA PHE A 114 -0.10 -5.00 5.04
C PHE A 114 0.62 -5.75 3.94
N THR A 115 1.56 -5.06 3.27
CA THR A 115 2.49 -5.68 2.32
C THR A 115 3.89 -5.58 2.90
N LEU A 116 4.59 -6.71 3.00
CA LEU A 116 5.94 -6.79 3.54
C LEU A 116 6.92 -7.22 2.47
N LEU A 117 7.82 -6.32 2.07
CA LEU A 117 8.92 -6.64 1.17
C LEU A 117 10.10 -7.17 1.98
N VAL A 118 10.54 -8.38 1.66
CA VAL A 118 11.60 -9.12 2.34
C VAL A 118 12.78 -9.30 1.40
N PRO A 119 13.88 -8.53 1.55
CA PRO A 119 15.06 -8.72 0.72
C PRO A 119 15.64 -10.14 0.86
N ALA A 120 15.52 -10.93 -0.20
CA ALA A 120 16.25 -12.19 -0.38
C ALA A 120 17.71 -11.90 -0.72
N LEU A 121 17.95 -10.85 -1.50
CA LEU A 121 19.27 -10.29 -1.78
C LEU A 121 19.30 -8.79 -1.47
N LYS A 122 20.32 -8.36 -0.73
CA LYS A 122 20.61 -6.95 -0.42
C LYS A 122 21.88 -6.55 -1.17
N LEU A 123 21.76 -5.63 -2.14
CA LEU A 123 22.86 -5.25 -3.03
C LEU A 123 23.45 -3.85 -2.71
N HIS A 124 23.11 -3.28 -1.55
CA HIS A 124 23.45 -1.91 -1.17
C HIS A 124 24.94 -1.67 -0.88
N ASP A 125 25.63 -2.67 -0.31
CA ASP A 125 27.01 -2.53 0.19
C ASP A 125 28.05 -3.12 -0.78
N ARG A 126 27.65 -3.37 -2.04
CA ARG A 126 28.54 -3.89 -3.07
C ARG A 126 29.26 -2.73 -3.74
N ASN A 127 30.59 -2.73 -3.68
CA ASN A 127 31.44 -1.82 -4.48
C ASN A 127 31.55 -2.26 -5.97
N GLN A 128 30.69 -3.17 -6.40
CA GLN A 128 30.69 -3.73 -7.75
C GLN A 128 29.35 -3.48 -8.44
N PRO A 129 29.34 -3.16 -9.74
CA PRO A 129 28.11 -2.92 -10.48
C PRO A 129 27.27 -4.20 -10.58
N VAL A 130 25.96 -4.04 -10.44
CA VAL A 130 25.00 -5.11 -10.69
C VAL A 130 24.49 -4.97 -12.12
N THR A 131 24.51 -6.06 -12.89
CA THR A 131 23.96 -6.06 -14.25
C THR A 131 22.49 -6.46 -14.22
N LEU A 132 21.62 -5.49 -14.50
CA LEU A 132 20.23 -5.71 -14.87
C LEU A 132 20.17 -5.97 -16.38
N ASP A 133 19.84 -7.20 -16.78
CA ASP A 133 19.74 -7.56 -18.19
C ASP A 133 18.29 -7.35 -18.68
N MET A 134 18.08 -6.23 -19.36
CA MET A 134 16.77 -5.83 -19.90
C MET A 134 16.62 -6.17 -21.39
N ARG A 135 17.64 -6.79 -22.03
CA ARG A 135 17.64 -7.04 -23.50
C ARG A 135 16.53 -7.99 -23.96
N HIS A 136 16.05 -8.82 -23.05
CA HIS A 136 15.04 -9.84 -23.30
C HIS A 136 13.74 -9.58 -22.53
N SER A 137 13.60 -8.38 -21.97
CA SER A 137 12.48 -8.02 -21.10
C SER A 137 11.76 -6.78 -21.60
N ALA A 138 10.47 -6.70 -21.30
CA ALA A 138 9.70 -5.48 -21.49
C ALA A 138 10.28 -4.34 -20.63
N LEU A 139 9.91 -3.09 -20.93
CA LEU A 139 10.22 -1.97 -20.06
C LEU A 139 9.70 -2.23 -18.63
N CYS A 140 10.39 -1.66 -17.63
CA CYS A 140 10.22 -1.99 -16.20
C CYS A 140 10.57 -3.42 -15.77
N HIS A 141 11.00 -4.31 -16.67
CA HIS A 141 11.37 -5.68 -16.32
C HIS A 141 12.85 -5.95 -16.60
N SER A 142 13.44 -6.88 -15.85
CA SER A 142 14.84 -7.25 -16.01
C SER A 142 15.09 -8.66 -15.53
N TRP A 143 16.12 -9.30 -16.09
CA TRP A 143 16.76 -10.46 -15.49
C TRP A 143 17.90 -10.00 -14.57
N LEU A 144 18.17 -10.76 -13.51
CA LEU A 144 19.27 -10.47 -12.59
C LEU A 144 20.37 -11.51 -12.76
N SER A 145 21.48 -11.11 -13.38
CA SER A 145 22.64 -12.00 -13.55
C SER A 145 23.49 -12.04 -12.29
N LEU A 146 23.80 -13.25 -11.81
CA LEU A 146 24.69 -13.47 -10.68
C LEU A 146 26.17 -13.64 -11.09
N ARG A 147 26.52 -13.43 -12.35
CA ARG A 147 27.89 -13.67 -12.87
C ARG A 147 28.99 -12.88 -12.17
N LEU A 148 28.66 -11.71 -11.60
CA LEU A 148 29.59 -10.84 -10.87
C LEU A 148 29.50 -11.04 -9.34
N PHE A 149 28.79 -12.07 -8.88
CA PHE A 149 28.67 -12.39 -7.47
C PHE A 149 29.80 -13.32 -7.03
N ASP A 150 30.13 -13.28 -5.74
CA ASP A 150 31.08 -14.21 -5.16
C ASP A 150 30.53 -15.65 -5.21
N GLU A 151 31.44 -16.63 -5.26
CA GLU A 151 31.08 -18.05 -5.32
C GLU A 151 30.21 -18.49 -4.14
N GLY A 152 30.37 -17.87 -2.96
CA GLY A 152 29.56 -18.14 -1.78
C GLY A 152 28.09 -17.79 -2.03
N THR A 153 27.82 -16.60 -2.57
CA THR A 153 26.47 -16.19 -2.95
C THR A 153 25.88 -17.06 -4.07
N ILE A 154 26.68 -17.38 -5.10
CA ILE A 154 26.23 -18.24 -6.20
C ILE A 154 25.87 -19.63 -5.68
N ASN A 155 26.74 -20.28 -4.90
CA ASN A 155 26.49 -21.61 -4.34
C ASN A 155 25.26 -21.62 -3.43
N LYS A 156 25.09 -20.59 -2.60
CA LYS A 156 23.93 -20.41 -1.72
C LYS A 156 22.61 -20.33 -2.49
N TRP A 157 22.60 -19.64 -3.63
CA TRP A 157 21.38 -19.40 -4.42
C TRP A 157 21.26 -20.27 -5.67
N LYS A 158 22.17 -21.22 -5.88
CA LYS A 158 22.27 -22.04 -7.10
C LYS A 158 20.95 -22.72 -7.46
N ASP A 159 20.27 -23.31 -6.47
CA ASP A 159 18.98 -24.00 -6.69
C ASP A 159 17.86 -23.03 -7.07
N CYS A 160 18.00 -21.76 -6.70
CA CYS A 160 17.10 -20.67 -7.05
C CYS A 160 17.52 -19.91 -8.32
N CYS A 161 18.45 -20.46 -9.12
CA CYS A 161 18.87 -19.85 -10.37
C CYS A 161 18.43 -20.66 -11.59
N THR A 162 18.08 -19.99 -12.68
CA THR A 162 18.10 -20.59 -14.01
C THR A 162 19.50 -20.50 -14.60
N ILE A 163 19.80 -21.40 -15.53
CA ILE A 163 21.11 -21.55 -16.13
C ILE A 163 21.01 -21.29 -17.63
N VAL A 164 21.92 -20.46 -18.14
CA VAL A 164 22.09 -20.24 -19.58
C VAL A 164 23.56 -20.43 -19.92
N ASP A 165 23.86 -21.44 -20.73
CA ASP A 165 25.21 -21.70 -21.22
C ASP A 165 25.54 -20.77 -22.40
N HIS A 166 26.71 -20.13 -22.35
CA HIS A 166 27.22 -19.36 -23.47
C HIS A 166 27.95 -20.25 -24.47
N ILE A 167 27.90 -19.82 -25.74
CA ILE A 167 28.65 -20.42 -26.87
C ILE A 167 30.16 -20.49 -26.58
N ASN A 168 30.67 -19.58 -25.72
CA ASN A 168 32.07 -19.51 -25.34
C ASN A 168 32.45 -20.45 -24.16
N GLY A 169 31.53 -21.32 -23.73
CA GLY A 169 31.77 -22.32 -22.66
C GLY A 169 31.59 -21.81 -21.21
N GLY A 170 31.09 -20.59 -21.02
CA GLY A 170 30.78 -20.04 -19.69
C GLY A 170 29.31 -20.22 -19.29
N THR A 171 29.05 -20.65 -18.06
CA THR A 171 27.70 -20.82 -17.51
C THR A 171 27.26 -19.57 -16.74
N ASN A 172 26.14 -18.96 -17.14
CA ASN A 172 25.55 -17.84 -16.42
C ASN A 172 24.37 -18.28 -15.55
N TYR A 173 24.39 -17.85 -14.29
CA TYR A 173 23.30 -18.04 -13.34
C TYR A 173 22.43 -16.78 -13.30
N PHE A 174 21.13 -16.94 -13.52
CA PHE A 174 20.15 -15.87 -13.39
C PHE A 174 19.25 -16.14 -12.19
N PHE A 175 19.11 -15.14 -11.32
CA PHE A 175 18.33 -15.24 -10.09
C PHE A 175 16.84 -15.35 -10.43
N SER A 176 16.22 -16.48 -10.14
CA SER A 176 14.87 -16.81 -10.59
C SER A 176 13.80 -16.35 -9.58
N PRO A 177 12.87 -15.44 -9.93
CA PRO A 177 11.85 -14.99 -8.99
C PRO A 177 10.93 -16.10 -8.54
N THR A 178 10.56 -17.02 -9.46
CA THR A 178 9.68 -18.15 -9.14
C THR A 178 10.32 -19.12 -8.17
N ARG A 179 11.58 -19.52 -8.42
CA ARG A 179 12.28 -20.45 -7.53
C ARG A 179 12.63 -19.83 -6.18
N VAL A 180 12.88 -18.53 -6.13
CA VAL A 180 13.05 -17.79 -4.87
C VAL A 180 11.72 -17.77 -4.10
N ALA A 181 10.60 -17.50 -4.77
CA ALA A 181 9.29 -17.54 -4.15
C ALA A 181 8.90 -18.94 -3.63
N ASP A 182 9.20 -20.00 -4.40
CA ASP A 182 8.99 -21.40 -3.98
C ASP A 182 9.77 -21.72 -2.71
N TRP A 183 11.08 -21.47 -2.72
CA TRP A 183 11.92 -21.67 -1.55
C TRP A 183 11.42 -20.87 -0.33
N PHE A 184 11.07 -19.61 -0.54
CA PHE A 184 10.66 -18.71 0.54
C PHE A 184 9.33 -19.16 1.17
N HIS A 185 8.39 -19.63 0.35
CA HIS A 185 7.14 -20.23 0.80
C HIS A 185 7.39 -21.48 1.66
N ASP A 186 8.24 -22.39 1.19
CA ASP A 186 8.53 -23.63 1.90
C ASP A 186 9.22 -23.37 3.24
N ALA A 187 10.15 -22.41 3.26
CA ALA A 187 10.84 -21.99 4.48
C ALA A 187 9.87 -21.36 5.50
N ILE A 188 9.01 -20.43 5.07
CA ILE A 188 7.98 -19.83 5.94
C ILE A 188 7.04 -20.91 6.49
N THR A 189 6.58 -21.83 5.64
CA THR A 189 5.66 -22.90 6.01
C THR A 189 6.26 -23.81 7.06
N MET A 190 7.53 -24.20 6.88
CA MET A 190 8.28 -25.01 7.83
C MET A 190 8.44 -24.31 9.19
N VAL A 191 8.83 -23.03 9.20
CA VAL A 191 8.98 -22.26 10.43
C VAL A 191 7.65 -22.11 11.15
N LEU A 192 6.58 -21.73 10.44
CA LEU A 192 5.26 -21.56 11.04
C LEU A 192 4.72 -22.87 11.62
N ALA A 193 4.94 -24.00 10.96
CA ALA A 193 4.59 -25.32 11.48
C ALA A 193 5.35 -25.64 12.79
N GLU A 194 6.63 -25.26 12.90
CA GLU A 194 7.41 -25.46 14.13
C GLU A 194 6.95 -24.56 15.27
N ILE A 195 6.66 -23.28 14.99
CA ILE A 195 6.09 -22.33 15.97
C ILE A 195 4.78 -22.89 16.54
N GLN A 196 3.92 -23.44 15.68
CA GLN A 196 2.61 -23.98 16.07
C GLN A 196 2.70 -25.22 16.97
N LYS A 197 3.81 -25.97 16.97
CA LYS A 197 4.00 -27.12 17.88
C LYS A 197 4.15 -26.71 19.34
N LYS A 198 4.64 -25.50 19.61
CA LYS A 198 4.88 -24.98 20.97
C LYS A 198 4.26 -23.58 21.13
N PRO A 199 2.92 -23.48 21.11
CA PRO A 199 2.26 -22.19 21.20
C PRO A 199 2.53 -21.55 22.56
N GLN A 200 3.07 -20.33 22.54
CA GLN A 200 3.26 -19.53 23.75
C GLN A 200 2.04 -18.65 24.00
N ARG A 201 1.70 -18.43 25.27
CA ARG A 201 0.58 -17.55 25.64
C ARG A 201 0.89 -16.11 25.21
N GLY A 202 -0.05 -15.49 24.49
CA GLY A 202 0.09 -14.12 23.98
C GLY A 202 0.73 -14.03 22.59
N MET A 203 1.11 -15.16 21.99
CA MET A 203 1.59 -15.19 20.61
C MET A 203 0.39 -15.08 19.63
N PRO A 204 0.54 -14.31 18.53
CA PRO A 204 -0.46 -14.28 17.45
C PRO A 204 -0.83 -15.69 16.97
N LYS A 205 -2.13 -15.90 16.73
CA LYS A 205 -2.63 -17.13 16.12
C LYS A 205 -2.52 -16.98 14.61
N VAL A 206 -1.81 -17.90 13.96
CA VAL A 206 -1.78 -18.01 12.50
C VAL A 206 -3.06 -18.71 12.05
N GLU A 207 -4.00 -17.96 11.48
CA GLU A 207 -5.28 -18.51 11.03
C GLU A 207 -5.17 -19.12 9.63
N LYS A 208 -4.38 -18.49 8.77
CA LYS A 208 -4.24 -18.89 7.37
C LYS A 208 -2.84 -18.57 6.86
N VAL A 209 -2.30 -19.46 6.02
CA VAL A 209 -1.09 -19.24 5.22
C VAL A 209 -1.41 -19.78 3.83
N GLU A 210 -1.39 -18.92 2.83
CA GLU A 210 -1.67 -19.29 1.45
C GLU A 210 -0.61 -18.74 0.50
N ARG A 211 -0.23 -19.57 -0.46
CA ARG A 211 0.55 -19.15 -1.61
C ARG A 211 -0.36 -18.63 -2.71
N ASN A 212 -0.15 -17.38 -3.09
CA ASN A 212 -0.91 -16.63 -4.07
C ASN A 212 0.05 -16.18 -5.18
N GLY A 213 0.40 -17.12 -6.07
CA GLY A 213 1.45 -16.91 -7.05
C GLY A 213 2.81 -16.69 -6.37
N MET A 214 3.35 -15.49 -6.54
CA MET A 214 4.65 -15.07 -5.96
C MET A 214 4.52 -14.39 -4.59
N VAL A 215 3.29 -14.26 -4.08
CA VAL A 215 2.97 -13.63 -2.79
C VAL A 215 2.58 -14.71 -1.78
N ILE A 216 3.03 -14.58 -0.54
CA ILE A 216 2.60 -15.43 0.58
C ILE A 216 1.66 -14.60 1.45
N SER A 217 0.38 -14.96 1.47
CA SER A 217 -0.65 -14.28 2.27
C SER A 217 -0.80 -15.00 3.61
N ILE A 218 -0.56 -14.29 4.71
CA ILE A 218 -0.66 -14.80 6.08
C ILE A 218 -1.75 -14.02 6.80
N VAL A 219 -2.76 -14.72 7.34
CA VAL A 219 -3.77 -14.11 8.22
C VAL A 219 -3.41 -14.40 9.67
N LEU A 220 -3.12 -13.34 10.43
CA LEU A 220 -2.81 -13.39 11.85
C LEU A 220 -3.97 -12.83 12.67
N ALA A 221 -4.41 -13.58 13.67
CA ALA A 221 -5.32 -13.09 14.69
C ALA A 221 -4.54 -12.69 15.95
N VAL A 222 -4.71 -11.45 16.38
CA VAL A 222 -4.14 -10.89 17.60
C VAL A 222 -5.24 -10.18 18.37
N GLY A 223 -5.59 -10.73 19.54
CA GLY A 223 -6.71 -10.22 20.32
C GLY A 223 -8.01 -10.29 19.52
N SER A 224 -8.58 -9.13 19.22
CA SER A 224 -9.81 -8.99 18.43
C SER A 224 -9.56 -8.70 16.95
N SER A 225 -8.34 -8.30 16.58
CA SER A 225 -7.98 -7.90 15.22
C SER A 225 -7.44 -9.06 14.38
N ARG A 226 -7.81 -9.08 13.10
CA ARG A 226 -7.21 -9.97 12.10
C ARG A 226 -6.43 -9.17 11.06
N MET A 227 -5.20 -9.58 10.80
CA MET A 227 -4.25 -8.88 9.97
C MET A 227 -3.80 -9.78 8.83
N LEU A 228 -4.05 -9.33 7.60
CA LEU A 228 -3.55 -9.96 6.39
C LEU A 228 -2.19 -9.38 6.03
N TYR A 229 -1.15 -10.22 6.05
CA TYR A 229 0.18 -9.87 5.57
C TYR A 229 0.43 -10.53 4.22
N ASP A 230 0.59 -9.72 3.17
CA ASP A 230 1.15 -10.16 1.90
C ASP A 230 2.68 -10.04 1.97
N VAL A 231 3.38 -11.16 2.13
CA VAL A 231 4.84 -11.22 2.28
C VAL A 231 5.48 -11.60 0.95
N ILE A 232 6.43 -10.78 0.49
CA ILE A 232 7.00 -10.88 -0.87
C ILE A 232 8.53 -10.91 -0.78
N PRO A 233 9.21 -11.93 -1.33
CA PRO A 233 10.66 -11.92 -1.45
C PRO A 233 11.07 -10.97 -2.58
N VAL A 234 12.03 -10.08 -2.30
CA VAL A 234 12.50 -9.06 -3.24
C VAL A 234 14.02 -9.03 -3.35
N VAL A 235 14.55 -8.32 -4.34
CA VAL A 235 15.96 -7.90 -4.37
C VAL A 235 16.01 -6.40 -4.11
N SER A 236 16.87 -5.97 -3.18
CA SER A 236 16.96 -4.58 -2.74
C SER A 236 18.21 -3.89 -3.27
N PHE A 237 18.06 -2.70 -3.85
CA PHE A 237 19.11 -1.89 -4.48
C PHE A 237 19.21 -0.50 -3.85
N LYS A 238 20.43 0.04 -3.80
CA LYS A 238 20.67 1.42 -3.35
C LYS A 238 20.83 2.31 -4.59
N GLY A 239 20.33 3.53 -4.52
CA GLY A 239 20.39 4.49 -5.61
C GLY A 239 19.30 4.29 -6.65
N TRP A 240 19.46 4.94 -7.80
CA TRP A 240 18.45 5.02 -8.86
C TRP A 240 18.83 4.19 -10.08
N PRO A 241 17.90 3.43 -10.68
CA PRO A 241 18.22 2.62 -11.85
C PRO A 241 18.31 3.50 -13.11
N ALA A 242 19.29 3.22 -13.97
CA ALA A 242 19.55 4.03 -15.17
C ALA A 242 18.34 4.17 -16.11
N VAL A 243 17.47 3.15 -16.18
CA VAL A 243 16.24 3.19 -16.99
C VAL A 243 15.24 4.25 -16.51
N ALA A 244 15.30 4.64 -15.24
CA ALA A 244 14.45 5.66 -14.64
C ALA A 244 15.15 7.03 -14.54
N GLN A 245 16.37 7.18 -15.08
CA GLN A 245 17.15 8.41 -14.93
C GLN A 245 16.45 9.64 -15.54
N SER A 246 15.67 9.45 -16.60
CA SER A 246 14.90 10.54 -17.23
C SER A 246 13.87 11.16 -16.29
N TRP A 247 13.35 10.40 -15.31
CA TRP A 247 12.43 10.90 -14.30
C TRP A 247 13.06 12.02 -13.46
N LEU A 248 14.37 11.96 -13.19
CA LEU A 248 15.07 13.00 -12.43
C LEU A 248 15.30 14.30 -13.21
N MET A 249 14.94 14.34 -14.50
CA MET A 249 15.10 15.53 -15.32
C MET A 249 13.88 16.47 -15.25
N GLU A 250 12.81 16.04 -14.57
CA GLU A 250 11.56 16.78 -14.39
C GLU A 250 11.34 17.16 -12.91
N ASN A 251 10.37 18.04 -12.64
CA ASN A 251 10.08 18.50 -11.28
C ASN A 251 8.97 17.66 -10.64
N HIS A 252 9.35 16.72 -9.79
CA HIS A 252 8.44 15.80 -9.08
C HIS A 252 8.30 16.09 -7.58
N PHE A 253 8.82 17.22 -7.12
CA PHE A 253 8.87 17.60 -5.70
C PHE A 253 7.84 18.69 -5.41
N TRP A 254 6.56 18.33 -5.52
CA TRP A 254 5.42 19.26 -5.53
C TRP A 254 5.24 20.09 -4.24
N ASP A 255 5.65 19.58 -3.08
CA ASP A 255 5.54 20.31 -1.81
C ASP A 255 6.83 21.05 -1.40
N GLY A 256 7.93 20.80 -2.12
CA GLY A 256 9.26 21.36 -1.85
C GLY A 256 9.88 20.96 -0.50
N LYS A 257 9.27 20.02 0.25
CA LYS A 257 9.75 19.59 1.57
C LYS A 257 10.61 18.34 1.50
N ILE A 258 10.30 17.45 0.57
CA ILE A 258 11.01 16.20 0.41
C ILE A 258 12.20 16.37 -0.53
N THR A 259 13.36 15.86 -0.13
CA THR A 259 14.57 16.01 -0.97
C THR A 259 14.66 14.91 -2.01
N GLU A 260 15.39 15.19 -3.09
CA GLU A 260 15.65 14.18 -4.14
C GLU A 260 16.30 12.94 -3.54
N GLU A 261 17.29 13.12 -2.65
CA GLU A 261 18.03 12.03 -2.02
C GLU A 261 17.14 11.09 -1.19
N GLU A 262 16.09 11.62 -0.55
CA GLU A 262 15.13 10.82 0.20
C GLU A 262 14.31 9.91 -0.74
N VAL A 263 13.88 10.47 -1.88
CA VAL A 263 13.06 9.75 -2.86
C VAL A 263 13.87 8.73 -3.65
N ILE A 264 15.10 9.05 -4.07
CA ILE A 264 15.92 8.18 -4.94
C ILE A 264 16.84 7.22 -4.18
N SER A 265 16.61 7.05 -2.88
CA SER A 265 17.48 6.29 -1.97
C SER A 265 17.65 4.81 -2.34
N GLY A 266 16.69 4.21 -3.04
CA GLY A 266 16.76 2.83 -3.50
C GLY A 266 15.51 2.35 -4.22
N PHE A 267 15.62 1.20 -4.88
CA PHE A 267 14.54 0.52 -5.56
C PHE A 267 14.58 -0.99 -5.27
N TYR A 268 13.53 -1.68 -5.68
CA TYR A 268 13.41 -3.13 -5.54
C TYR A 268 13.21 -3.80 -6.89
N LEU A 269 13.54 -5.08 -6.92
CA LEU A 269 13.00 -6.01 -7.90
C LEU A 269 11.97 -6.91 -7.21
N VAL A 270 10.75 -6.93 -7.73
CA VAL A 270 9.63 -7.75 -7.24
C VAL A 270 9.34 -8.89 -8.24
N PRO A 271 8.83 -10.05 -7.76
CA PRO A 271 8.59 -11.20 -8.60
C PRO A 271 7.29 -11.02 -9.39
N ALA A 272 7.37 -10.32 -10.52
CA ALA A 272 6.29 -10.11 -11.47
C ALA A 272 6.85 -10.16 -12.89
N SER A 273 6.11 -10.80 -13.80
CA SER A 273 6.54 -11.02 -15.19
C SER A 273 5.82 -10.07 -16.12
N SER A 274 6.46 -9.72 -17.23
CA SER A 274 5.73 -9.12 -18.34
C SER A 274 4.88 -10.18 -19.06
N LEU A 275 3.84 -9.74 -19.78
CA LEU A 275 2.87 -10.63 -20.44
C LEU A 275 3.53 -11.66 -21.38
N ASN A 276 4.52 -11.22 -22.15
CA ASN A 276 5.26 -12.05 -23.11
C ASN A 276 6.65 -12.46 -22.60
N GLY A 277 6.92 -12.21 -21.32
CA GLY A 277 8.20 -12.43 -20.69
C GLY A 277 8.42 -13.85 -20.20
N LYS A 278 9.65 -14.14 -19.79
CA LYS A 278 10.01 -15.41 -19.15
C LYS A 278 9.82 -15.32 -17.65
N ARG A 279 8.67 -15.79 -17.15
CA ARG A 279 8.30 -15.74 -15.73
C ARG A 279 9.38 -16.28 -14.80
N GLU A 280 10.14 -17.29 -15.23
CA GLU A 280 11.24 -17.87 -14.44
C GLU A 280 12.47 -16.95 -14.27
N ASN A 281 12.60 -15.89 -15.05
CA ASN A 281 13.77 -14.99 -15.04
C ASN A 281 13.43 -13.52 -14.82
N GLU A 282 12.19 -13.12 -15.10
CA GLU A 282 11.80 -11.72 -15.06
C GLU A 282 11.42 -11.24 -13.67
N TRP A 283 12.11 -10.18 -13.26
CA TRP A 283 11.71 -9.33 -12.16
C TRP A 283 11.17 -8.02 -12.69
N ARG A 284 10.19 -7.43 -11.99
CA ARG A 284 9.72 -6.07 -12.25
C ARG A 284 10.40 -5.08 -11.30
N LEU A 285 10.76 -3.91 -11.80
CA LEU A 285 11.26 -2.81 -10.98
C LEU A 285 10.11 -2.25 -10.13
N SER A 286 10.40 -1.98 -8.86
CA SER A 286 9.46 -1.41 -7.91
C SER A 286 10.11 -0.25 -7.15
N PHE A 287 9.39 0.86 -7.11
CA PHE A 287 9.81 2.11 -6.46
C PHE A 287 9.06 2.34 -5.15
N ALA A 288 8.60 1.27 -4.50
CA ALA A 288 7.77 1.35 -3.28
C ALA A 288 8.39 2.23 -2.17
N ARG A 289 9.73 2.28 -2.05
CA ARG A 289 10.42 3.18 -1.11
C ARG A 289 10.21 4.65 -1.44
N SER A 290 10.37 5.00 -2.72
CA SER A 290 10.14 6.34 -3.26
C SER A 290 8.66 6.74 -3.17
N GLU A 291 7.75 5.80 -3.43
CA GLU A 291 6.31 6.05 -3.28
C GLU A 291 5.90 6.34 -1.84
N VAL A 292 6.51 5.67 -0.84
CA VAL A 292 6.27 5.96 0.57
C VAL A 292 6.71 7.39 0.91
N GLN A 293 7.83 7.83 0.35
CA GLN A 293 8.33 9.18 0.52
C GLN A 293 7.35 10.19 -0.10
N LEU A 294 6.98 10.01 -1.37
CA LEU A 294 6.05 10.89 -2.08
C LEU A 294 4.64 10.93 -1.44
N LYS A 295 4.15 9.80 -0.89
CA LYS A 295 2.83 9.73 -0.23
C LYS A 295 2.71 10.75 0.91
N LYS A 296 3.81 11.06 1.62
CA LYS A 296 3.83 12.03 2.73
C LYS A 296 3.47 13.45 2.29
N CYS A 297 3.68 13.75 1.02
CA CYS A 297 3.51 15.06 0.43
C CYS A 297 2.14 15.22 -0.25
N ILE A 298 1.33 14.16 -0.33
CA ILE A 298 -0.01 14.20 -0.94
C ILE A 298 -1.00 14.78 0.07
N SER A 299 -1.78 15.76 -0.37
CA SER A 299 -2.77 16.42 0.49
C SER A 299 -3.87 15.45 0.94
N SER A 300 -4.45 15.73 2.10
CA SER A 300 -5.55 14.94 2.67
C SER A 300 -6.75 14.89 1.71
N SER A 301 -7.11 16.01 1.09
CA SER A 301 -8.22 16.11 0.13
C SER A 301 -7.99 15.27 -1.12
N LEU A 302 -6.79 15.28 -1.70
CA LEU A 302 -6.45 14.43 -2.84
C LEU A 302 -6.42 12.94 -2.46
N MET A 303 -5.88 12.60 -1.28
CA MET A 303 -5.92 11.22 -0.78
C MET A 303 -7.36 10.73 -0.58
N GLN A 304 -8.25 11.54 -0.01
CA GLN A 304 -9.67 11.20 0.16
C GLN A 304 -10.36 10.97 -1.20
N ALA A 305 -10.11 11.87 -2.15
CA ALA A 305 -10.60 11.74 -3.52
C ALA A 305 -10.09 10.47 -4.20
N TYR A 306 -8.80 10.13 -4.04
CA TYR A 306 -8.20 8.91 -4.56
C TYR A 306 -8.84 7.65 -3.96
N GLN A 307 -9.05 7.58 -2.64
CA GLN A 307 -9.68 6.41 -2.02
C GLN A 307 -11.12 6.23 -2.51
N ALA A 308 -11.88 7.33 -2.62
CA ALA A 308 -13.23 7.30 -3.18
C ALA A 308 -13.23 6.84 -4.65
N CYS A 309 -12.31 7.39 -5.46
CA CYS A 309 -12.11 6.98 -6.86
C CYS A 309 -11.83 5.48 -6.94
N LYS A 310 -10.82 5.00 -6.21
CA LYS A 310 -10.46 3.57 -6.15
C LYS A 310 -11.65 2.70 -5.78
N ALA A 311 -12.41 3.05 -4.74
CA ALA A 311 -13.58 2.28 -4.30
C ALA A 311 -14.67 2.18 -5.39
N ILE A 312 -14.93 3.27 -6.12
CA ILE A 312 -15.88 3.28 -7.24
C ILE A 312 -15.35 2.44 -8.41
N ILE A 313 -14.13 2.73 -8.86
CA ILE A 313 -13.56 2.15 -10.07
C ILE A 313 -13.27 0.66 -9.91
N MET A 314 -12.65 0.24 -8.82
CA MET A 314 -12.29 -1.17 -8.61
C MET A 314 -13.51 -2.07 -8.56
N LYS A 315 -14.63 -1.55 -8.07
CA LYS A 315 -15.90 -2.26 -8.09
C LYS A 315 -16.52 -2.28 -9.49
N LEU A 316 -16.66 -1.12 -10.12
CA LEU A 316 -17.33 -0.97 -11.41
C LEU A 316 -16.61 -1.71 -12.55
N LEU A 317 -15.28 -1.66 -12.54
CA LEU A 317 -14.41 -2.24 -13.57
C LEU A 317 -13.84 -3.59 -13.14
N SER A 318 -14.42 -4.24 -12.13
CA SER A 318 -13.98 -5.55 -11.62
C SER A 318 -14.05 -6.69 -12.66
N ARG A 319 -14.91 -6.55 -13.69
CA ARG A 319 -15.08 -7.55 -14.76
C ARG A 319 -15.29 -6.91 -16.15
N PRO A 320 -14.52 -7.28 -17.18
CA PRO A 320 -13.26 -8.04 -17.09
C PRO A 320 -12.22 -7.27 -16.28
N LYS A 321 -11.27 -7.97 -15.64
CA LYS A 321 -10.24 -7.31 -14.83
C LYS A 321 -9.16 -6.76 -15.78
N ALA A 322 -9.08 -5.45 -15.88
CA ALA A 322 -8.10 -4.76 -16.71
C ALA A 322 -7.40 -3.62 -15.98
N ILE A 323 -8.10 -3.00 -15.02
CA ILE A 323 -7.57 -1.89 -14.24
C ILE A 323 -7.17 -2.40 -12.85
N SER A 324 -5.89 -2.30 -12.55
CA SER A 324 -5.30 -2.46 -11.22
C SER A 324 -5.44 -1.16 -10.41
N PRO A 325 -5.58 -1.22 -9.08
CA PRO A 325 -5.50 -0.02 -8.25
C PRO A 325 -4.16 0.71 -8.38
N TYR A 326 -3.07 0.02 -8.74
CA TYR A 326 -1.76 0.65 -8.97
C TYR A 326 -1.78 1.63 -10.15
N HIS A 327 -2.62 1.39 -11.16
CA HIS A 327 -2.81 2.34 -12.27
C HIS A 327 -3.38 3.67 -11.75
N LEU A 328 -4.40 3.62 -10.88
CA LEU A 328 -4.98 4.81 -10.27
C LEU A 328 -3.96 5.54 -9.39
N ARG A 329 -3.11 4.79 -8.69
CA ARG A 329 -2.03 5.35 -7.86
C ARG A 329 -1.02 6.12 -8.72
N SER A 330 -0.57 5.53 -9.82
CA SER A 330 0.34 6.20 -10.76
C SER A 330 -0.29 7.47 -11.34
N MET A 331 -1.58 7.44 -11.65
CA MET A 331 -2.31 8.62 -12.13
C MET A 331 -2.44 9.72 -11.08
N MET A 332 -2.65 9.37 -9.81
CA MET A 332 -2.65 10.34 -8.72
C MET A 332 -1.30 11.04 -8.61
N LEU A 333 -0.19 10.30 -8.76
CA LEU A 333 1.15 10.91 -8.74
C LEU A 333 1.35 11.85 -9.94
N TRP A 334 0.92 11.46 -11.15
CA TRP A 334 0.93 12.36 -12.32
C TRP A 334 0.04 13.60 -12.14
N ALA A 335 -1.08 13.48 -11.42
CA ALA A 335 -1.92 14.63 -11.09
C ALA A 335 -1.18 15.61 -10.15
N CYS A 336 -0.37 15.12 -9.22
CA CYS A 336 0.46 15.97 -8.37
C CYS A 336 1.50 16.77 -9.16
N ASP A 337 2.11 16.19 -10.20
CA ASP A 337 3.05 16.92 -11.06
C ASP A 337 2.37 17.99 -11.92
N ARG A 338 1.17 17.68 -12.42
CA ARG A 338 0.44 18.53 -13.35
C ARG A 338 -0.25 19.72 -12.68
N LEU A 339 -0.72 19.56 -11.44
CA LEU A 339 -1.54 20.54 -10.74
C LEU A 339 -0.69 21.52 -9.92
N PRO A 340 -1.08 22.81 -9.83
CA PRO A 340 -0.36 23.77 -8.99
C PRO A 340 -0.39 23.37 -7.51
N ALA A 341 0.74 23.50 -6.82
CA ALA A 341 0.86 23.19 -5.38
C ALA A 341 -0.17 23.94 -4.52
N THR A 342 -0.50 25.19 -4.88
CA THR A 342 -1.53 25.98 -4.19
C THR A 342 -2.93 25.39 -4.32
N PHE A 343 -3.23 24.73 -5.44
CA PHE A 343 -4.49 24.04 -5.67
C PHE A 343 -4.52 22.71 -4.91
N LEU A 344 -3.43 21.93 -4.98
CA LEU A 344 -3.29 20.67 -4.24
C LEU A 344 -3.44 20.84 -2.73
N ALA A 345 -3.01 21.98 -2.18
CA ALA A 345 -3.06 22.28 -0.75
C ALA A 345 -4.47 22.60 -0.20
N GLN A 346 -5.48 22.82 -1.04
CA GLN A 346 -6.83 23.18 -0.57
C GLN A 346 -7.65 21.95 -0.17
N GLU A 347 -8.41 22.06 0.93
CA GLU A 347 -9.22 20.95 1.44
C GLU A 347 -10.58 20.85 0.73
N GLU A 348 -11.06 21.95 0.16
CA GLU A 348 -12.34 22.07 -0.53
C GLU A 348 -12.38 21.47 -1.93
N TYR A 349 -11.23 21.07 -2.51
CA TYR A 349 -11.15 20.57 -3.88
C TYR A 349 -11.17 19.04 -4.00
N ALA A 350 -11.55 18.30 -2.95
CA ALA A 350 -11.65 16.84 -3.00
C ALA A 350 -12.60 16.35 -4.12
N ALA A 351 -13.71 17.05 -4.35
CA ALA A 351 -14.63 16.79 -5.45
C ALA A 351 -13.95 16.98 -6.82
N ASP A 352 -13.25 18.09 -7.02
CA ASP A 352 -12.53 18.39 -8.27
C ASP A 352 -11.44 17.34 -8.56
N PHE A 353 -10.70 16.94 -7.52
CA PHE A 353 -9.72 15.86 -7.64
C PHE A 353 -10.36 14.53 -8.04
N LEU A 354 -11.49 14.15 -7.43
CA LEU A 354 -12.19 12.91 -7.78
C LEU A 354 -12.62 12.93 -9.25
N LEU A 355 -13.25 14.02 -9.69
CA LEU A 355 -13.72 14.17 -11.07
C LEU A 355 -12.54 14.17 -12.06
N GLY A 356 -11.44 14.85 -11.71
CA GLY A 356 -10.21 14.88 -12.49
C GLY A 356 -9.57 13.50 -12.65
N LEU A 357 -9.48 12.71 -11.57
CA LEU A 357 -8.96 11.34 -11.63
C LEU A 357 -9.82 10.40 -12.50
N ILE A 358 -11.15 10.57 -12.45
CA ILE A 358 -12.07 9.84 -13.33
C ILE A 358 -11.84 10.23 -14.80
N ASP A 359 -11.67 11.54 -15.07
CA ASP A 359 -11.44 12.06 -16.42
C ASP A 359 -10.06 11.64 -16.97
N ASP A 360 -9.02 11.61 -16.13
CA ASP A 360 -7.72 11.07 -16.49
C ASP A 360 -7.82 9.58 -16.84
N LEU A 361 -8.61 8.80 -16.08
CA LEU A 361 -8.72 7.35 -16.33
C LEU A 361 -9.44 7.10 -17.64
N GLN A 362 -10.47 7.91 -17.92
CA GLN A 362 -11.17 7.90 -19.20
C GLN A 362 -10.19 8.19 -20.34
N HIS A 363 -9.34 9.21 -20.18
CA HIS A 363 -8.31 9.56 -21.17
C HIS A 363 -7.31 8.42 -21.37
N CYS A 364 -6.80 7.83 -20.30
CA CYS A 364 -5.86 6.70 -20.37
C CYS A 364 -6.48 5.49 -21.08
N LEU A 365 -7.74 5.16 -20.78
CA LEU A 365 -8.46 4.06 -21.42
C LEU A 365 -8.66 4.31 -22.92
N LEU A 366 -9.16 5.49 -23.30
CA LEU A 366 -9.43 5.81 -24.70
C LEU A 366 -8.17 5.84 -25.57
N ASN A 367 -7.04 6.25 -25.00
CA ASN A 367 -5.75 6.26 -25.69
C ASN A 367 -4.95 4.97 -25.48
N ARG A 368 -5.44 4.03 -24.65
CA ARG A 368 -4.70 2.84 -24.18
C ARG A 368 -3.29 3.17 -23.70
N SER A 369 -3.15 4.31 -23.03
CA SER A 369 -1.87 4.82 -22.56
C SER A 369 -1.99 5.21 -21.09
N CYS A 370 -1.31 4.47 -20.23
CA CYS A 370 -1.15 4.75 -18.82
C CYS A 370 0.35 4.67 -18.49
N PRO A 371 1.10 5.79 -18.60
CA PRO A 371 2.53 5.78 -18.35
C PRO A 371 2.83 5.49 -16.88
N ASN A 372 3.78 4.59 -16.62
CA ASN A 372 4.29 4.37 -15.28
C ASN A 372 4.94 5.66 -14.76
N TYR A 373 4.71 5.99 -13.49
CA TYR A 373 5.16 7.25 -12.93
C TYR A 373 6.69 7.41 -12.94
N PHE A 374 7.45 6.38 -12.55
CA PHE A 374 8.92 6.45 -12.46
C PHE A 374 9.64 6.07 -13.75
N ILE A 375 8.96 5.37 -14.65
CA ILE A 375 9.47 4.96 -15.97
C ILE A 375 8.41 5.36 -17.01
N PRO A 376 8.28 6.66 -17.37
CA PRO A 376 7.19 7.16 -18.21
C PRO A 376 7.07 6.49 -19.58
N GLN A 377 8.18 5.94 -20.10
CA GLN A 377 8.22 5.16 -21.32
C GLN A 377 7.52 3.79 -21.22
N CYS A 378 7.27 3.29 -20.01
CA CYS A 378 6.54 2.04 -19.78
C CYS A 378 5.02 2.31 -19.74
N ASN A 379 4.32 1.92 -20.80
CA ASN A 379 2.86 1.98 -20.84
C ASN A 379 2.24 0.76 -20.15
N MET A 380 1.63 0.98 -18.98
CA MET A 380 0.97 -0.10 -18.22
C MET A 380 -0.30 -0.63 -18.91
N PHE A 381 -0.88 0.10 -19.86
CA PHE A 381 -2.03 -0.34 -20.66
C PHE A 381 -1.64 -0.98 -22.00
N GLU A 382 -0.36 -1.27 -22.23
CA GLU A 382 0.10 -1.88 -23.49
C GLU A 382 -0.61 -3.21 -23.82
N HIS A 383 -0.98 -3.98 -22.79
CA HIS A 383 -1.69 -5.26 -22.94
C HIS A 383 -3.20 -5.12 -23.14
N LEU A 384 -3.76 -3.92 -23.03
CA LEU A 384 -5.20 -3.69 -23.06
C LEU A 384 -5.73 -3.74 -24.51
N SER A 385 -6.66 -4.65 -24.79
CA SER A 385 -7.31 -4.73 -26.11
C SER A 385 -8.21 -3.52 -26.38
N ASP A 386 -8.44 -3.19 -27.65
CA ASP A 386 -9.34 -2.09 -28.06
C ASP A 386 -10.77 -2.30 -27.54
N GLU A 387 -11.29 -3.52 -27.62
CA GLU A 387 -12.63 -3.87 -27.14
C GLU A 387 -12.74 -3.70 -25.63
N ALA A 388 -11.73 -4.15 -24.89
CA ALA A 388 -11.67 -4.00 -23.43
C ALA A 388 -11.58 -2.52 -23.04
N ALA A 389 -10.70 -1.76 -23.70
CA ALA A 389 -10.54 -0.33 -23.47
C ALA A 389 -11.86 0.44 -23.67
N VAL A 390 -12.55 0.22 -24.80
CA VAL A 390 -13.84 0.86 -25.10
C VAL A 390 -14.92 0.43 -24.11
N LEU A 391 -14.96 -0.85 -23.73
CA LEU A 391 -15.90 -1.35 -22.73
C LEU A 391 -15.71 -0.65 -21.38
N HIS A 392 -14.46 -0.56 -20.89
CA HIS A 392 -14.15 0.10 -19.64
C HIS A 392 -14.43 1.61 -19.68
N ALA A 393 -14.07 2.27 -20.78
CA ALA A 393 -14.36 3.69 -21.00
C ALA A 393 -15.88 3.98 -21.01
N ARG A 394 -16.69 3.09 -21.58
CA ARG A 394 -18.17 3.22 -21.53
C ARG A 394 -18.71 3.06 -20.12
N LYS A 395 -18.22 2.08 -19.36
CA LYS A 395 -18.61 1.88 -17.95
C LYS A 395 -18.26 3.12 -17.13
N LEU A 396 -17.04 3.62 -17.28
CA LEU A 396 -16.53 4.78 -16.57
C LEU A 396 -17.30 6.06 -16.88
N SER A 397 -17.78 6.23 -18.13
CA SER A 397 -18.66 7.34 -18.50
C SER A 397 -19.94 7.40 -17.66
N SER A 398 -20.45 6.26 -17.15
CA SER A 398 -21.63 6.25 -16.26
C SER A 398 -21.32 6.79 -14.86
N VAL A 399 -20.06 6.70 -14.43
CA VAL A 399 -19.60 7.36 -13.19
C VAL A 399 -19.56 8.86 -13.38
N ARG A 400 -18.99 9.32 -14.51
CA ARG A 400 -18.84 10.74 -14.77
C ARG A 400 -20.17 11.46 -14.96
N SER A 401 -21.21 10.76 -15.40
CA SER A 401 -22.57 11.31 -15.53
C SER A 401 -23.33 11.43 -14.21
N ASP A 402 -23.03 10.58 -13.21
CA ASP A 402 -23.67 10.65 -11.88
C ASP A 402 -22.69 10.24 -10.75
N PRO A 403 -21.65 11.05 -10.47
CA PRO A 403 -20.66 10.73 -9.46
C PRO A 403 -21.27 10.67 -8.05
N THR A 404 -22.40 11.36 -7.84
CA THR A 404 -23.12 11.40 -6.57
C THR A 404 -23.64 10.01 -6.19
N GLU A 405 -24.29 9.31 -7.13
CA GLU A 405 -24.87 8.00 -6.84
C GLU A 405 -23.82 6.90 -6.67
N HIS A 406 -22.74 6.96 -7.44
CA HIS A 406 -21.62 6.04 -7.27
C HIS A 406 -20.91 6.25 -5.92
N LEU A 407 -20.77 7.49 -5.46
CA LEU A 407 -20.25 7.79 -4.11
C LEU A 407 -21.18 7.24 -3.02
N ARG A 408 -22.51 7.43 -3.12
CA ARG A 408 -23.46 6.85 -2.16
C ARG A 408 -23.34 5.33 -2.11
N THR A 409 -23.25 4.70 -3.26
CA THR A 409 -23.06 3.24 -3.36
C THR A 409 -21.76 2.82 -2.67
N ALA A 410 -20.64 3.51 -2.92
CA ALA A 410 -19.36 3.24 -2.26
C ALA A 410 -19.44 3.38 -0.72
N ILE A 411 -20.14 4.42 -0.23
CA ILE A 411 -20.40 4.63 1.21
C ILE A 411 -21.16 3.45 1.82
N GLU A 412 -22.23 2.99 1.18
CA GLU A 412 -23.02 1.85 1.69
C GLU A 412 -22.20 0.56 1.73
N HIS A 413 -21.28 0.35 0.79
CA HIS A 413 -20.34 -0.77 0.86
C HIS A 413 -19.33 -0.66 2.00
N ALA A 414 -18.77 0.53 2.23
CA ALA A 414 -17.88 0.76 3.37
C ALA A 414 -18.61 0.49 4.70
N LYS A 415 -19.84 0.97 4.84
CA LYS A 415 -20.69 0.67 6.02
C LYS A 415 -20.96 -0.82 6.18
N ALA A 416 -21.26 -1.53 5.09
CA ALA A 416 -21.50 -2.97 5.14
C ALA A 416 -20.26 -3.75 5.59
N ALA A 417 -19.07 -3.38 5.10
CA ALA A 417 -17.81 -3.99 5.53
C ALA A 417 -17.55 -3.77 7.03
N ASN A 418 -17.78 -2.56 7.52
CA ASN A 418 -17.62 -2.24 8.94
C ASN A 418 -18.59 -3.03 9.84
N ARG A 419 -19.84 -3.25 9.40
CA ARG A 419 -20.79 -4.11 10.12
C ARG A 419 -20.33 -5.56 10.19
N LEU A 420 -19.81 -6.10 9.09
CA LEU A 420 -19.26 -7.46 9.05
C LEU A 420 -18.09 -7.63 10.02
N SER A 421 -17.14 -6.68 10.06
CA SER A 421 -16.09 -6.67 11.09
C SER A 421 -16.69 -6.75 12.48
N GLN A 422 -17.61 -5.85 12.83
CA GLN A 422 -18.21 -5.80 14.17
C GLN A 422 -18.95 -7.09 14.55
N ASP A 423 -19.67 -7.71 13.61
CA ASP A 423 -20.39 -8.97 13.84
C ASP A 423 -19.44 -10.14 14.10
N VAL A 424 -18.32 -10.21 13.37
CA VAL A 424 -17.28 -11.23 13.61
C VAL A 424 -16.63 -11.04 14.98
N HIS A 425 -16.34 -9.79 15.36
CA HIS A 425 -15.80 -9.47 16.69
C HIS A 425 -16.77 -9.91 17.81
N ARG A 426 -18.09 -9.69 17.65
CA ARG A 426 -19.10 -10.13 18.62
C ARG A 426 -19.18 -11.65 18.75
N ARG A 427 -19.09 -12.38 17.62
CA ARG A 427 -19.12 -13.85 17.64
C ARG A 427 -17.87 -14.45 18.26
N GLY A 428 -16.70 -13.86 18.04
CA GLY A 428 -15.43 -14.29 18.65
C GLY A 428 -15.39 -14.10 20.16
N SER A 429 -16.01 -13.05 20.68
CA SER A 429 -16.11 -12.81 22.14
C SER A 429 -17.15 -13.69 22.84
N GLY A 430 -18.08 -14.32 22.10
CA GLY A 430 -19.16 -15.15 22.64
C GLY A 430 -18.81 -16.61 22.92
N SER A 431 -17.59 -17.07 22.60
CA SER A 431 -17.14 -18.45 22.84
C SER A 431 -16.34 -18.65 24.13
N GLY A 432 -16.26 -17.63 24.99
CA GLY A 432 -15.79 -17.79 26.38
C GLY A 432 -16.95 -18.23 27.28
N THR A 433 -16.77 -19.34 27.99
CA THR A 433 -17.62 -19.80 29.11
C THR A 433 -18.15 -18.63 29.95
N PRO A 434 -19.45 -18.64 30.35
CA PRO A 434 -19.97 -17.60 31.22
C PRO A 434 -19.25 -17.66 32.57
N SER A 435 -18.55 -16.59 32.93
CA SER A 435 -18.06 -16.39 34.30
C SER A 435 -19.28 -16.42 35.25
N PRO A 436 -19.20 -17.08 36.42
CA PRO A 436 -20.31 -17.09 37.36
C PRO A 436 -20.55 -15.64 37.81
N SER A 437 -21.83 -15.27 37.88
CA SER A 437 -22.30 -14.05 38.52
C SER A 437 -21.62 -13.86 39.87
N SER A 438 -20.76 -12.84 39.99
CA SER A 438 -20.28 -12.34 41.27
C SER A 438 -20.99 -11.04 41.58
N ASP A 439 -21.70 -11.07 42.69
CA ASP A 439 -22.35 -9.98 43.39
C ASP A 439 -21.54 -8.68 43.45
N THR A 440 -22.31 -7.61 43.56
CA THR A 440 -21.95 -6.26 43.98
C THR A 440 -20.67 -6.14 44.81
N GLY A 441 -19.67 -5.46 44.26
CA GLY A 441 -18.48 -4.98 44.97
C GLY A 441 -17.80 -3.88 44.17
N SER A 442 -17.92 -2.63 44.62
CA SER A 442 -17.18 -1.48 44.11
C SER A 442 -15.68 -1.66 44.35
N GLY A 443 -14.92 -1.98 43.31
CA GLY A 443 -13.48 -2.17 43.40
C GLY A 443 -12.80 -2.18 42.02
N ASP A 444 -12.12 -1.08 41.72
CA ASP A 444 -10.92 -0.98 40.88
C ASP A 444 -11.00 -1.45 39.41
N ASN A 445 -11.73 -0.70 38.58
CA ASN A 445 -11.70 -0.85 37.13
C ASN A 445 -10.46 -0.20 36.46
N ARG A 446 -9.46 0.27 37.25
CA ARG A 446 -8.28 1.00 36.73
C ARG A 446 -7.09 0.11 36.38
N GLN A 447 -7.02 -1.12 36.88
CA GLN A 447 -5.85 -2.00 36.69
C GLN A 447 -5.55 -2.44 35.23
N PRO A 448 -6.55 -2.71 34.35
CA PRO A 448 -6.29 -3.10 32.97
C PRO A 448 -5.66 -1.96 32.14
N ASP A 449 -6.21 -0.76 32.29
CA ASP A 449 -5.77 0.46 31.59
C ASP A 449 -4.37 0.87 32.04
N ASP A 450 -4.09 0.78 33.34
CA ASP A 450 -2.79 1.09 33.92
C ASP A 450 -1.67 0.15 33.44
N ARG A 451 -2.02 -1.12 33.15
CA ARG A 451 -1.10 -2.10 32.56
C ARG A 451 -0.89 -1.90 31.06
N LEU A 452 -1.94 -1.52 30.34
CA LEU A 452 -1.85 -1.15 28.92
C LEU A 452 -0.97 0.09 28.76
N ALA A 453 -1.22 1.15 29.52
CA ALA A 453 -0.46 2.39 29.51
C ALA A 453 1.04 2.15 29.76
N LYS A 454 1.40 1.32 30.76
CA LYS A 454 2.80 0.94 31.04
C LYS A 454 3.47 0.21 29.87
N LYS A 455 2.75 -0.69 29.19
CA LYS A 455 3.27 -1.39 28.00
C LYS A 455 3.49 -0.42 26.84
N LEU A 456 2.55 0.50 26.59
CA LEU A 456 2.68 1.50 25.54
C LEU A 456 3.86 2.44 25.82
N GLN A 457 4.03 2.87 27.07
CA GLN A 457 5.17 3.69 27.50
C GLN A 457 6.52 3.03 27.25
N GLN A 458 6.63 1.73 27.54
CA GLN A 458 7.82 0.96 27.23
C GLN A 458 8.10 0.93 25.72
N LEU A 459 7.09 0.63 24.90
CA LEU A 459 7.23 0.53 23.45
C LEU A 459 7.64 1.85 22.79
N VAL A 460 7.08 2.97 23.24
CA VAL A 460 7.44 4.32 22.75
C VAL A 460 8.89 4.66 23.10
N THR A 461 9.31 4.34 24.33
CA THR A 461 10.68 4.60 24.80
C THR A 461 11.71 3.77 24.02
N GLU A 462 11.37 2.52 23.69
CA GLU A 462 12.21 1.62 22.90
C GLU A 462 12.26 2.01 21.41
N ASN A 463 11.27 2.75 20.90
CA ASN A 463 11.16 3.11 19.49
C ASN A 463 10.86 4.62 19.31
N PRO A 464 11.85 5.52 19.45
CA PRO A 464 11.66 6.98 19.40
C PRO A 464 11.47 7.52 17.96
N GLY A 465 10.49 7.01 17.22
CA GLY A 465 10.09 7.52 15.89
C GLY A 465 11.02 7.17 14.73
N LYS A 466 12.10 6.41 14.96
CA LYS A 466 13.06 5.99 13.90
C LYS A 466 12.58 4.80 13.05
N SER A 467 11.54 4.11 13.50
CA SER A 467 10.92 2.98 12.82
C SER A 467 9.51 3.36 12.38
N ILE A 468 9.09 2.90 11.18
CA ILE A 468 7.73 3.04 10.64
C ILE A 468 6.67 2.55 11.65
N SER A 469 7.06 1.72 12.64
CA SER A 469 6.20 1.19 13.70
C SER A 469 5.53 2.20 14.63
N VAL A 470 5.98 3.47 14.69
CA VAL A 470 5.30 4.52 15.49
C VAL A 470 4.17 5.20 14.71
N PHE A 471 4.23 5.12 13.38
CA PHE A 471 3.22 5.66 12.46
C PHE A 471 2.37 4.51 11.92
N ILE A 472 1.51 4.00 12.79
CA ILE A 472 0.69 2.81 12.54
C ILE A 472 -0.45 3.12 11.56
N ASN A 473 -0.97 4.36 11.55
CA ASN A 473 -1.88 4.82 10.51
C ASN A 473 -1.08 5.28 9.28
N PRO A 474 -1.23 4.61 8.13
CA PRO A 474 -0.57 5.03 6.90
C PRO A 474 -1.15 6.30 6.29
N ASP A 475 -2.33 6.72 6.73
CA ASP A 475 -3.04 7.89 6.20
C ASP A 475 -2.81 9.15 7.05
N ASP A 476 -2.17 9.00 8.21
CA ASP A 476 -1.68 10.12 9.03
C ASP A 476 -0.31 9.75 9.64
N VAL A 477 0.75 10.05 8.90
CA VAL A 477 2.14 9.89 9.38
C VAL A 477 2.69 11.17 10.04
N THR A 478 1.83 12.16 10.29
CA THR A 478 2.23 13.42 10.93
C THR A 478 2.18 13.35 12.45
N ARG A 479 1.56 12.30 13.01
CA ARG A 479 1.36 12.11 14.45
C ARG A 479 1.73 10.68 14.90
N PRO A 480 2.44 10.52 16.02
CA PRO A 480 2.59 9.21 16.67
C PRO A 480 1.24 8.60 17.06
N HIS A 481 1.13 7.28 16.99
CA HIS A 481 -0.14 6.57 17.23
C HIS A 481 -0.40 6.18 18.68
N PHE A 482 0.62 6.21 19.54
CA PHE A 482 0.48 5.81 20.93
C PHE A 482 0.06 6.99 21.80
N ARG A 483 -1.00 6.83 22.58
CA ARG A 483 -1.42 7.78 23.61
C ARG A 483 -1.12 7.20 24.99
N ILE A 484 -0.64 8.07 25.87
CA ILE A 484 -0.55 7.79 27.31
C ILE A 484 -1.18 8.99 28.00
N ASP A 485 -2.26 8.77 28.76
CA ASP A 485 -2.95 9.81 29.53
C ASP A 485 -3.29 11.07 28.69
N ASP A 486 -3.88 10.87 27.50
CA ASP A 486 -4.26 11.92 26.54
C ASP A 486 -3.11 12.77 25.97
N LYS A 487 -1.86 12.33 26.14
CA LYS A 487 -0.66 12.97 25.56
C LYS A 487 -0.05 12.11 24.46
N PHE A 488 0.34 12.76 23.37
CA PHE A 488 1.12 12.16 22.28
C PHE A 488 2.59 12.07 22.70
N PHE A 489 3.22 10.91 22.50
CA PHE A 489 4.65 10.69 22.75
C PHE A 489 5.36 10.17 21.51
#